data_AF-I7ZVW8-F1
#
_entry.id   AF-I7ZVW8-F1
#
_cell.length_a   1.000
_cell.length_b   1.000
_cell.length_c   1.000
_cell.angle_alpha   90.00
_cell.angle_beta   90.00
_cell.angle_gamma   90.00
#
_symmetry.space_group_name_H-M   'P 1'
#
loop_
_entity.id
_entity.type
_entity.pdbx_description
1 polymer ?
#
loop_
_entity_poly.entity_id
_entity_poly.type
_entity_poly.pdbx_seq_one_letter_code
_entity_poly.pdbx_strand_id
1 'polypeptide(L)'
;MPPRLNHRKSSKGCIRCKKRKVKCDESHPECRRCLQHGVSCEYPPFQPRRWASAKRAMAHHASPDTSERLQCIGSSFMKITDVLLMHHYVTETTGTMSSSLDPTVKEMWCIAVPQMAFEEHGLLHTLLAIAAAHRATLIPSESVRLHIIHQTHMDLALQRHQMMVVDVSENGAPISDTLCLNSILISLYVLGLRSMKRDRPYELPMQWLYLSRGIRVLMRQAFYRLLDSGTRIQPLLAASAKMLPSEIELNMSDEALFDFLLESAVPGRFIQLLSEKKPRALVILAYHFALVHCVQNIWFLSGIPAQEVRGINNILPPKWKWAMTWPLRVTDGRKMDIGELATVN
;
A
#
# COMPACT_ATOMS: atom_id res chain seq x y z
N MET A 1 -36.58 -8.37 40.87
CA MET A 1 -35.21 -8.31 40.32
C MET A 1 -35.18 -7.19 39.28
N PRO A 2 -34.25 -6.22 39.36
CA PRO A 2 -34.16 -5.20 38.33
C PRO A 2 -33.68 -5.83 37.01
N PRO A 3 -34.08 -5.31 35.84
CA PRO A 3 -33.72 -5.90 34.55
C PRO A 3 -32.23 -5.73 34.32
N ARG A 4 -31.56 -6.79 33.84
CA ARG A 4 -30.15 -6.71 33.44
C ARG A 4 -30.05 -5.79 32.21
N LEU A 5 -29.41 -4.64 32.38
CA LEU A 5 -29.01 -3.76 31.27
C LEU A 5 -28.27 -4.60 30.23
N ASN A 6 -28.76 -4.58 28.99
CA ASN A 6 -28.15 -5.28 27.86
C ASN A 6 -26.76 -4.69 27.59
N HIS A 7 -25.74 -5.25 28.23
CA HIS A 7 -24.37 -4.87 27.97
C HIS A 7 -23.96 -5.34 26.57
N ARG A 8 -23.54 -4.38 25.73
CA ARG A 8 -22.97 -4.62 24.40
C ARG A 8 -21.73 -5.51 24.55
N LYS A 9 -21.80 -6.75 24.05
CA LYS A 9 -20.69 -7.71 24.06
C LYS A 9 -19.57 -7.21 23.12
N SER A 10 -18.31 -7.30 23.55
CA SER A 10 -17.14 -7.03 22.70
C SER A 10 -17.03 -8.14 21.64
N SER A 11 -17.37 -7.86 20.38
CA SER A 11 -17.36 -8.88 19.33
C SER A 11 -15.94 -9.24 18.88
N LYS A 12 -14.97 -8.34 19.06
CA LYS A 12 -13.56 -8.49 18.66
C LYS A 12 -12.59 -8.62 19.84
N GLY A 13 -13.09 -8.96 21.04
CA GLY A 13 -12.23 -9.16 22.21
C GLY A 13 -11.15 -10.24 22.02
N CYS A 14 -10.01 -10.07 22.69
CA CYS A 14 -8.89 -11.03 22.66
C CYS A 14 -9.30 -12.42 23.16
N ILE A 15 -8.53 -13.46 22.79
CA ILE A 15 -8.83 -14.86 23.10
C ILE A 15 -9.03 -15.04 24.62
N ARG A 16 -8.14 -14.45 25.42
CA ARG A 16 -8.19 -14.56 26.88
C ARG A 16 -9.44 -13.90 27.47
N CYS A 17 -9.79 -12.69 27.06
CA CYS A 17 -10.98 -11.99 27.57
C CYS A 17 -12.27 -12.70 27.14
N LYS A 18 -12.33 -13.21 25.89
CA LYS A 18 -13.44 -14.04 25.40
C LYS A 18 -13.57 -15.34 26.20
N LYS A 19 -12.47 -16.06 26.42
CA LYS A 19 -12.44 -17.30 27.23
C LYS A 19 -12.89 -17.05 28.67
N ARG A 20 -12.49 -15.92 29.26
CA ARG A 20 -12.90 -15.50 30.60
C ARG A 20 -14.30 -14.88 30.66
N LYS A 21 -14.97 -14.69 29.52
CA LYS A 21 -16.30 -14.05 29.41
C LYS A 21 -16.36 -12.67 30.08
N VAL A 22 -15.26 -11.92 30.02
CA VAL A 22 -15.17 -10.54 30.53
C VAL A 22 -15.12 -9.54 29.38
N LYS A 23 -15.55 -8.30 29.63
CA LYS A 23 -15.49 -7.22 28.64
C LYS A 23 -14.03 -6.92 28.29
N CYS A 24 -13.69 -7.09 27.01
CA CYS A 24 -12.44 -6.62 26.43
C CYS A 24 -12.62 -5.16 26.01
N ASP A 25 -11.59 -4.34 26.22
CA ASP A 25 -11.54 -2.98 25.69
C ASP A 25 -11.04 -2.92 24.24
N GLU A 26 -10.68 -4.08 23.66
CA GLU A 26 -10.28 -4.25 22.25
C GLU A 26 -9.07 -3.37 21.84
N SER A 27 -8.30 -2.91 22.82
CA SER A 27 -7.06 -2.18 22.58
C SER A 27 -5.96 -3.13 22.08
N HIS A 28 -5.18 -2.64 21.12
CA HIS A 28 -4.09 -3.35 20.48
C HIS A 28 -2.78 -2.58 20.69
N PRO A 29 -1.61 -3.24 20.79
CA PRO A 29 -1.37 -4.69 20.61
C PRO A 29 -1.86 -5.55 21.78
N GLU A 30 -1.92 -4.99 22.99
CA GLU A 30 -2.44 -5.67 24.17
C GLU A 30 -3.66 -4.95 24.73
N CYS A 31 -4.65 -5.71 25.19
CA CYS A 31 -5.81 -5.11 25.84
C CYS A 31 -5.42 -4.62 27.25
N ARG A 32 -5.99 -3.49 27.70
CA ARG A 32 -5.61 -2.87 28.99
C ARG A 32 -5.75 -3.84 30.16
N ARG A 33 -6.71 -4.76 30.09
CA ARG A 33 -6.94 -5.77 31.12
C ARG A 33 -5.88 -6.86 31.14
N CYS A 34 -5.38 -7.29 29.98
CA CYS A 34 -4.27 -8.25 29.95
C CYS A 34 -2.96 -7.58 30.35
N LEU A 35 -2.73 -6.34 29.91
CA LEU A 35 -1.56 -5.54 30.28
C LEU A 35 -1.48 -5.33 31.80
N GLN A 36 -2.58 -4.92 32.44
CA GLN A 36 -2.63 -4.73 33.90
C GLN A 36 -2.37 -6.01 34.69
N HIS A 37 -2.70 -7.17 34.14
CA HIS A 37 -2.47 -8.45 34.80
C HIS A 37 -1.13 -9.09 34.42
N GLY A 38 -0.33 -8.45 33.55
CA GLY A 38 0.96 -8.96 33.10
C GLY A 38 0.86 -10.32 32.42
N VAL A 39 -0.20 -10.55 31.64
CA VAL A 39 -0.49 -11.85 31.01
C VAL A 39 -0.50 -11.73 29.49
N SER A 40 -0.08 -12.80 28.80
CA SER A 40 -0.12 -12.86 27.33
C SER A 40 -1.51 -12.51 26.80
N CYS A 41 -1.54 -11.54 25.88
CA CYS A 41 -2.73 -11.04 25.22
C CYS A 41 -2.72 -11.41 23.74
N GLU A 42 -3.28 -12.56 23.42
CA GLU A 42 -3.39 -13.00 22.03
C GLU A 42 -4.80 -12.73 21.48
N TYR A 43 -4.84 -12.16 20.28
CA TYR A 43 -6.06 -12.01 19.49
C TYR A 43 -6.18 -13.20 18.52
N PRO A 44 -7.41 -13.67 18.23
CA PRO A 44 -7.60 -14.82 17.34
C PRO A 44 -7.00 -14.55 15.95
N PRO A 45 -6.41 -15.58 15.30
CA PRO A 45 -5.76 -15.41 14.00
C PRO A 45 -6.75 -14.92 12.95
N PHE A 46 -6.29 -13.98 12.12
CA PHE A 46 -7.12 -13.24 11.18
C PHE A 46 -7.70 -14.16 10.10
N GLN A 47 -9.02 -14.07 9.86
CA GLN A 47 -9.64 -14.72 8.72
C GLN A 47 -9.85 -13.70 7.60
N PRO A 48 -9.33 -13.93 6.37
CA PRO A 48 -9.47 -13.01 5.26
C PRO A 48 -10.93 -12.81 4.87
N ARG A 49 -11.30 -11.55 4.60
CA ARG A 49 -12.66 -11.20 4.18
C ARG A 49 -12.92 -11.76 2.78
N ARG A 50 -13.81 -12.75 2.66
CA ARG A 50 -14.44 -13.09 1.37
C ARG A 50 -15.52 -12.05 1.08
N TRP A 51 -15.47 -11.38 -0.07
CA TRP A 51 -16.53 -10.48 -0.50
C TRP A 51 -17.73 -11.32 -0.98
N ALA A 52 -18.39 -12.00 -0.04
CA ALA A 52 -19.64 -12.68 -0.34
C ALA A 52 -20.61 -11.65 -0.93
N SER A 53 -21.22 -11.99 -2.07
CA SER A 53 -22.11 -11.13 -2.85
C SER A 53 -23.00 -10.29 -1.93
N ALA A 54 -22.99 -8.97 -2.13
CA ALA A 54 -23.61 -7.93 -1.32
C ALA A 54 -25.13 -8.06 -1.06
N LYS A 55 -25.75 -9.20 -1.36
CA LYS A 55 -27.18 -9.47 -1.19
C LYS A 55 -27.66 -9.49 0.27
N ARG A 56 -26.78 -9.63 1.28
CA ARG A 56 -27.21 -9.73 2.69
C ARG A 56 -27.07 -8.46 3.54
N ALA A 57 -26.25 -7.49 3.14
CA ALA A 57 -25.97 -6.30 3.97
C ALA A 57 -26.95 -5.13 3.75
N MET A 58 -27.65 -5.09 2.62
CA MET A 58 -28.57 -3.99 2.26
C MET A 58 -29.95 -4.07 2.94
N ALA A 59 -30.27 -5.15 3.66
CA ALA A 59 -31.63 -5.40 4.16
C ALA A 59 -32.00 -4.67 5.47
N HIS A 60 -31.06 -4.02 6.17
CA HIS A 60 -31.30 -3.56 7.56
C HIS A 60 -31.20 -2.04 7.81
N HIS A 61 -30.95 -1.20 6.81
CA HIS A 61 -30.86 0.26 7.00
C HIS A 61 -31.52 1.09 5.89
N ALA A 62 -32.71 0.69 5.42
CA ALA A 62 -33.55 1.59 4.63
C ALA A 62 -34.29 2.56 5.57
N SER A 63 -33.64 3.69 5.87
CA SER A 63 -34.36 4.88 6.36
C SER A 63 -34.79 5.71 5.14
N PRO A 64 -35.98 6.31 5.11
CA PRO A 64 -36.61 6.83 3.89
C PRO A 64 -36.08 8.20 3.42
N ASP A 65 -34.82 8.52 3.69
CA ASP A 65 -34.25 9.84 3.39
C ASP A 65 -33.41 9.86 2.10
N THR A 66 -33.91 9.16 1.08
CA THR A 66 -33.23 8.97 -0.21
C THR A 66 -33.25 10.22 -1.09
N SER A 67 -34.02 11.24 -0.72
CA SER A 67 -34.23 12.45 -1.53
C SER A 67 -33.11 13.48 -1.38
N GLU A 68 -32.52 13.62 -0.19
CA GLU A 68 -31.46 14.63 0.04
C GLU A 68 -30.10 14.24 -0.56
N ARG A 69 -29.80 12.93 -0.71
CA ARG A 69 -28.50 12.48 -1.27
C ARG A 69 -28.32 12.75 -2.76
N LEU A 70 -29.41 12.91 -3.52
CA LEU A 70 -29.35 13.15 -4.97
C LEU A 70 -29.25 14.65 -5.32
N GLN A 71 -29.41 15.55 -4.35
CA GLN A 71 -29.34 17.00 -4.60
C GLN A 71 -27.90 17.55 -4.73
N CYS A 72 -26.86 16.75 -4.45
CA CYS A 72 -25.46 17.15 -4.63
C CYS A 72 -24.94 16.98 -6.09
N ILE A 73 -25.78 16.49 -7.02
CA ILE A 73 -25.42 16.27 -8.43
C ILE A 73 -25.10 17.59 -9.16
N GLY A 74 -25.46 18.75 -8.59
CA GLY A 74 -25.35 20.05 -9.24
C GLY A 74 -23.95 20.67 -9.38
N SER A 75 -22.87 20.08 -8.83
CA SER A 75 -21.54 20.74 -8.88
C SER A 75 -20.36 19.91 -9.39
N SER A 76 -20.53 18.63 -9.73
CA SER A 76 -19.40 17.81 -10.22
C SER A 76 -19.84 16.82 -11.30
N PHE A 77 -20.05 17.32 -12.52
CA PHE A 77 -20.20 16.45 -13.69
C PHE A 77 -18.87 15.72 -13.95
N MET A 78 -18.82 14.39 -13.73
CA MET A 78 -17.67 13.58 -14.15
C MET A 78 -17.51 13.72 -15.66
N LYS A 79 -16.30 14.04 -16.12
CA LYS A 79 -16.03 14.14 -17.56
C LYS A 79 -16.14 12.74 -18.16
N ILE A 80 -16.53 12.66 -19.43
CA ILE A 80 -16.53 11.38 -20.16
C ILE A 80 -15.16 10.69 -20.15
N THR A 81 -14.08 11.49 -20.06
CA THR A 81 -12.71 11.00 -19.90
C THR A 81 -12.54 10.26 -18.57
N ASP A 82 -13.13 10.74 -17.48
CA ASP A 82 -13.04 10.12 -16.15
C ASP A 82 -13.74 8.76 -16.16
N VAL A 83 -14.90 8.67 -16.82
CA VAL A 83 -15.64 7.40 -16.99
C VAL A 83 -14.82 6.39 -17.79
N LEU A 84 -14.21 6.82 -18.90
CA LEU A 84 -13.35 5.98 -19.72
C LEU A 84 -12.11 5.51 -18.97
N LEU A 85 -11.51 6.37 -18.13
CA LEU A 85 -10.37 6.01 -17.28
C LEU A 85 -10.77 5.06 -16.16
N MET A 86 -11.96 5.24 -15.56
CA MET A 86 -12.48 4.30 -14.56
C MET A 86 -12.80 2.93 -15.19
N HIS A 87 -13.35 2.90 -16.40
CA HIS A 87 -13.51 1.66 -17.15
C HIS A 87 -12.15 0.98 -17.38
N HIS A 88 -11.17 1.72 -17.91
CA HIS A 88 -9.79 1.22 -18.09
C HIS A 88 -9.14 0.74 -16.78
N TYR A 89 -9.45 1.41 -15.67
CA TYR A 89 -9.00 0.97 -14.36
C TYR A 89 -9.49 -0.45 -14.07
N VAL A 90 -10.81 -0.65 -14.10
CA VAL A 90 -11.45 -1.92 -13.71
C VAL A 90 -11.11 -3.07 -14.67
N THR A 91 -10.99 -2.80 -15.97
CA THR A 91 -10.77 -3.84 -16.99
C THR A 91 -9.32 -4.21 -17.20
N GLU A 92 -8.40 -3.23 -17.20
CA GLU A 92 -7.00 -3.45 -17.58
C GLU A 92 -6.02 -3.20 -16.43
N THR A 93 -6.29 -2.21 -15.57
CA THR A 93 -5.31 -1.74 -14.59
C THR A 93 -5.30 -2.59 -13.32
N THR A 94 -6.46 -3.08 -12.88
CA THR A 94 -6.58 -3.91 -11.66
C THR A 94 -5.75 -5.19 -11.72
N GLY A 95 -5.70 -5.83 -12.89
CA GLY A 95 -4.91 -7.04 -13.14
C GLY A 95 -3.40 -6.84 -13.02
N THR A 96 -2.93 -5.59 -13.03
CA THR A 96 -1.52 -5.22 -12.97
C THR A 96 -1.14 -4.48 -11.67
N MET A 97 -2.06 -4.38 -10.70
CA MET A 97 -1.84 -3.77 -9.37
C MET A 97 -1.20 -4.70 -8.35
N SER A 98 -1.30 -6.01 -8.53
CA SER A 98 -0.80 -6.99 -7.57
C SER A 98 -0.36 -8.27 -8.26
N SER A 99 0.76 -8.82 -7.79
CA SER A 99 1.24 -10.15 -8.17
C SER A 99 0.61 -11.28 -7.35
N SER A 100 -0.26 -10.95 -6.38
CA SER A 100 -0.87 -11.92 -5.49
C SER A 100 -1.83 -12.84 -6.24
N LEU A 101 -1.68 -14.14 -6.01
CA LEU A 101 -2.61 -15.16 -6.47
C LEU A 101 -3.86 -15.25 -5.60
N ASP A 102 -3.89 -14.56 -4.45
CA ASP A 102 -5.03 -14.57 -3.53
C ASP A 102 -6.28 -13.92 -4.17
N PRO A 103 -7.38 -14.67 -4.36
CA PRO A 103 -8.62 -14.13 -4.92
C PRO A 103 -9.17 -12.93 -4.15
N THR A 104 -8.96 -12.86 -2.83
CA THR A 104 -9.43 -11.75 -2.00
C THR A 104 -8.71 -10.44 -2.29
N VAL A 105 -7.42 -10.51 -2.65
CA VAL A 105 -6.64 -9.34 -3.07
C VAL A 105 -7.08 -8.87 -4.45
N LYS A 106 -7.33 -9.79 -5.38
CA LYS A 106 -7.85 -9.45 -6.71
C LYS A 106 -9.22 -8.79 -6.62
N GLU A 107 -10.12 -9.36 -5.83
CA GLU A 107 -11.46 -8.83 -5.59
C GLU A 107 -11.42 -7.45 -4.92
N MET A 108 -10.48 -7.24 -3.99
CA MET A 108 -10.25 -5.92 -3.40
C MET A 108 -9.93 -4.88 -4.47
N TRP A 109 -8.96 -5.14 -5.35
CA TRP A 109 -8.58 -4.20 -6.41
C TRP A 109 -9.71 -3.93 -7.41
N CYS A 110 -10.47 -4.95 -7.79
CA CYS A 110 -11.52 -4.84 -8.81
C CYS A 110 -12.85 -4.28 -8.30
N ILE A 111 -13.19 -4.47 -7.01
CA ILE A 111 -14.51 -4.14 -6.46
C ILE A 111 -14.39 -3.15 -5.31
N ALA A 112 -13.63 -3.51 -4.27
CA ALA A 112 -13.58 -2.72 -3.05
C ALA A 112 -12.95 -1.34 -3.26
N VAL A 113 -11.82 -1.29 -3.98
CA VAL A 113 -11.06 -0.05 -4.21
C VAL A 113 -11.84 0.96 -5.07
N PRO A 114 -12.48 0.58 -6.19
CA PRO A 114 -13.40 1.48 -6.90
C PRO A 114 -14.54 2.00 -6.03
N GLN A 115 -15.16 1.14 -5.21
CA GLN A 115 -16.22 1.57 -4.29
C GLN A 115 -15.70 2.60 -3.27
N MET A 116 -14.51 2.37 -2.71
CA MET A 116 -13.83 3.33 -1.84
C MET A 116 -13.58 4.67 -2.54
N ALA A 117 -13.18 4.64 -3.82
CA ALA A 117 -12.96 5.84 -4.61
C ALA A 117 -14.24 6.65 -4.82
N PHE A 118 -15.38 6.01 -5.06
CA PHE A 118 -16.65 6.73 -5.17
C PHE A 118 -17.12 7.37 -3.86
N GLU A 119 -16.63 6.89 -2.72
CA GLU A 119 -16.89 7.48 -1.40
C GLU A 119 -15.91 8.61 -1.02
N GLU A 120 -14.70 8.62 -1.60
CA GLU A 120 -13.66 9.59 -1.29
C GLU A 120 -12.95 10.09 -2.57
N HIS A 121 -13.18 11.36 -2.90
CA HIS A 121 -12.70 11.97 -4.14
C HIS A 121 -11.18 11.99 -4.32
N GLY A 122 -10.40 12.03 -3.24
CA GLY A 122 -8.94 11.97 -3.29
C GLY A 122 -8.44 10.65 -3.86
N LEU A 123 -8.99 9.53 -3.36
CA LEU A 123 -8.70 8.20 -3.89
C LEU A 123 -9.20 8.04 -5.33
N LEU A 124 -10.38 8.58 -5.67
CA LEU A 124 -10.88 8.58 -7.05
C LEU A 124 -9.87 9.20 -8.01
N HIS A 125 -9.39 10.39 -7.70
CA HIS A 125 -8.40 11.07 -8.54
C HIS A 125 -7.09 10.28 -8.65
N THR A 126 -6.63 9.65 -7.56
CA THR A 126 -5.46 8.76 -7.62
C THR A 126 -5.70 7.57 -8.56
N LEU A 127 -6.87 6.91 -8.51
CA LEU A 127 -7.17 5.80 -9.42
C LEU A 127 -7.21 6.25 -10.88
N LEU A 128 -7.84 7.40 -11.16
CA LEU A 128 -7.92 7.96 -12.51
C LEU A 128 -6.52 8.34 -13.05
N ALA A 129 -5.65 8.91 -12.20
CA ALA A 129 -4.28 9.20 -12.57
C ALA A 129 -3.47 7.93 -12.88
N ILE A 130 -3.60 6.89 -12.04
CA ILE A 130 -2.93 5.60 -12.27
C ILE A 130 -3.43 4.97 -13.57
N ALA A 131 -4.74 4.98 -13.82
CA ALA A 131 -5.32 4.43 -15.05
C ALA A 131 -4.87 5.22 -16.29
N ALA A 132 -4.82 6.55 -16.23
CA ALA A 132 -4.33 7.39 -17.33
C ALA A 132 -2.84 7.13 -17.61
N ALA A 133 -2.01 7.03 -16.56
CA ALA A 133 -0.60 6.69 -16.70
C ALA A 133 -0.41 5.29 -17.28
N HIS A 134 -1.15 4.29 -16.79
CA HIS A 134 -1.13 2.93 -17.32
C HIS A 134 -1.50 2.91 -18.80
N ARG A 135 -2.62 3.53 -19.18
CA ARG A 135 -3.07 3.64 -20.58
C ARG A 135 -2.04 4.33 -21.48
N ALA A 136 -1.35 5.36 -20.99
CA ALA A 136 -0.30 6.05 -21.74
C ALA A 136 0.89 5.13 -22.08
N THR A 137 1.17 4.12 -21.25
CA THR A 137 2.20 3.11 -21.54
C THR A 137 1.76 2.09 -22.59
N LEU A 138 0.46 1.81 -22.69
CA LEU A 138 -0.11 0.86 -23.65
C LEU A 138 -0.42 1.49 -25.00
N ILE A 139 -0.77 2.79 -25.02
CA ILE A 139 -1.23 3.51 -26.20
C ILE A 139 -0.34 4.75 -26.41
N PRO A 140 0.78 4.63 -27.14
CA PRO A 140 1.72 5.73 -27.35
C PRO A 140 1.09 6.96 -28.03
N SER A 141 0.10 6.76 -28.91
CA SER A 141 -0.59 7.85 -29.61
C SER A 141 -1.39 8.76 -28.69
N GLU A 142 -1.90 8.24 -27.57
CA GLU A 142 -2.64 9.03 -26.57
C GLU A 142 -1.74 9.58 -25.46
N SER A 143 -0.47 9.17 -25.43
CA SER A 143 0.45 9.41 -24.33
C SER A 143 0.53 10.88 -23.95
N VAL A 144 0.74 11.80 -24.91
CA VAL A 144 0.86 13.25 -24.62
C VAL A 144 -0.38 13.81 -23.91
N ARG A 145 -1.59 13.43 -24.39
CA ARG A 145 -2.84 13.88 -23.77
C ARG A 145 -3.03 13.27 -22.39
N LEU A 146 -2.77 11.97 -22.26
CA LEU A 146 -2.89 11.25 -20.99
C LEU A 146 -1.88 11.74 -19.96
N HIS A 147 -0.72 12.27 -20.40
CA HIS A 147 0.29 12.91 -19.56
C HIS A 147 -0.22 14.19 -18.86
N ILE A 148 -1.09 14.95 -19.51
CA ILE A 148 -1.71 16.12 -18.90
C ILE A 148 -2.82 15.68 -17.92
N ILE A 149 -3.58 14.66 -18.31
CA ILE A 149 -4.73 14.17 -17.54
C ILE A 149 -4.29 13.53 -16.22
N HIS A 150 -3.30 12.62 -16.23
CA HIS A 150 -2.85 12.00 -14.97
C HIS A 150 -2.20 13.03 -14.03
N GLN A 151 -1.47 14.03 -14.54
CA GLN A 151 -0.93 15.12 -13.71
C GLN A 151 -2.05 15.91 -13.03
N THR A 152 -3.06 16.33 -13.80
CA THR A 152 -4.20 17.08 -13.27
C THR A 152 -4.92 16.31 -12.16
N HIS A 153 -5.19 15.02 -12.37
CA HIS A 153 -5.82 14.20 -11.32
C HIS A 153 -4.90 14.01 -10.11
N MET A 154 -3.59 13.86 -10.29
CA MET A 154 -2.69 13.76 -9.14
C MET A 154 -2.62 15.02 -8.31
N ASP A 155 -2.67 16.20 -8.93
CA ASP A 155 -2.70 17.46 -8.19
C ASP A 155 -3.94 17.55 -7.30
N LEU A 156 -5.11 17.17 -7.84
CA LEU A 156 -6.37 17.09 -7.09
C LEU A 156 -6.31 16.04 -5.97
N ALA A 157 -5.73 14.86 -6.27
CA ALA A 157 -5.55 13.80 -5.30
C ALA A 157 -4.65 14.23 -4.14
N LEU A 158 -3.52 14.89 -4.43
CA LEU A 158 -2.58 15.40 -3.46
C LEU A 158 -3.20 16.50 -2.60
N GLN A 159 -3.90 17.45 -3.20
CA GLN A 159 -4.61 18.50 -2.47
C GLN A 159 -5.60 17.89 -1.46
N ARG A 160 -6.41 16.92 -1.91
CA ARG A 160 -7.36 16.24 -1.03
C ARG A 160 -6.69 15.40 0.04
N HIS A 161 -5.63 14.68 -0.31
CA HIS A 161 -4.86 13.86 0.61
C HIS A 161 -4.20 14.71 1.72
N GLN A 162 -3.59 15.85 1.36
CA GLN A 162 -2.98 16.78 2.31
C GLN A 162 -4.01 17.30 3.32
N MET A 163 -5.22 17.67 2.87
CA MET A 163 -6.29 18.09 3.79
C MET A 163 -6.64 17.00 4.80
N MET A 164 -6.75 15.74 4.36
CA MET A 164 -7.03 14.63 5.28
C MET A 164 -5.88 14.36 6.26
N VAL A 165 -4.62 14.47 5.81
CA VAL A 165 -3.45 14.29 6.69
C VAL A 165 -3.37 15.38 7.74
N VAL A 166 -3.65 16.64 7.37
CA VAL A 166 -3.71 17.77 8.31
C VAL A 166 -4.82 17.55 9.34
N ASP A 167 -6.00 17.11 8.92
CA ASP A 167 -7.12 16.83 9.83
C ASP A 167 -6.79 15.72 10.85
N VAL A 168 -6.08 14.67 10.43
CA VAL A 168 -5.56 13.63 11.34
C VAL A 168 -4.52 14.21 12.31
N SER A 169 -3.61 15.04 11.81
CA SER A 169 -2.48 15.57 12.59
C SER A 169 -2.89 16.65 13.59
N GLU A 170 -3.77 17.56 13.20
CA GLU A 170 -4.12 18.76 13.97
C GLU A 170 -5.45 18.60 14.71
N ASN A 171 -6.44 17.96 14.08
CA ASN A 171 -7.79 17.82 14.66
C ASN A 171 -8.04 16.43 15.27
N GLY A 172 -7.07 15.51 15.19
CA GLY A 172 -7.17 14.17 15.77
C GLY A 172 -8.20 13.27 15.08
N ALA A 173 -8.52 13.53 13.82
CA ALA A 173 -9.44 12.70 13.04
C ALA A 173 -8.96 11.24 12.95
N PRO A 174 -9.88 10.26 12.89
CA PRO A 174 -9.50 8.86 12.78
C PRO A 174 -8.88 8.57 11.41
N ILE A 175 -7.76 7.85 11.41
CA ILE A 175 -7.12 7.35 10.18
C ILE A 175 -8.04 6.33 9.50
N SER A 176 -8.52 6.65 8.30
CA SER A 176 -9.37 5.78 7.50
C SER A 176 -8.57 4.79 6.63
N ASP A 177 -9.21 3.70 6.21
CA ASP A 177 -8.64 2.74 5.26
C ASP A 177 -8.40 3.39 3.88
N THR A 178 -9.29 4.28 3.46
CA THR A 178 -9.13 5.08 2.23
C THR A 178 -7.90 5.99 2.29
N LEU A 179 -7.66 6.69 3.41
CA LEU A 179 -6.48 7.53 3.58
C LEU A 179 -5.19 6.70 3.45
N CYS A 180 -5.15 5.55 4.10
CA CYS A 180 -4.00 4.63 4.05
C CYS A 180 -3.71 4.16 2.62
N LEU A 181 -4.75 3.66 1.93
CA LEU A 181 -4.61 3.18 0.56
C LEU A 181 -4.19 4.30 -0.39
N ASN A 182 -4.82 5.48 -0.27
CA ASN A 182 -4.48 6.61 -1.11
C ASN A 182 -3.03 7.04 -0.91
N SER A 183 -2.53 7.05 0.33
CA SER A 183 -1.13 7.35 0.64
C SER A 183 -0.18 6.35 -0.05
N ILE A 184 -0.48 5.05 0.05
CA ILE A 184 0.30 3.97 -0.60
C ILE A 184 0.33 4.19 -2.10
N LEU A 185 -0.83 4.38 -2.72
CA LEU A 185 -0.95 4.56 -4.17
C LEU A 185 -0.24 5.81 -4.68
N ILE A 186 -0.32 6.94 -3.95
CA ILE A 186 0.42 8.17 -4.28
C ILE A 186 1.94 7.92 -4.24
N SER A 187 2.45 7.22 -3.22
CA SER A 187 3.89 6.89 -3.16
C SER A 187 4.33 5.99 -4.32
N LEU A 188 3.56 4.94 -4.62
CA LEU A 188 3.85 4.05 -5.75
C LEU A 188 3.80 4.78 -7.08
N TYR A 189 2.84 5.70 -7.25
CA TYR A 189 2.75 6.54 -8.43
C TYR A 189 3.98 7.46 -8.60
N VAL A 190 4.43 8.12 -7.51
CA VAL A 190 5.63 8.99 -7.52
C VAL A 190 6.88 8.21 -7.91
N LEU A 191 7.01 6.96 -7.45
CA LEU A 191 8.06 6.05 -7.90
C LEU A 191 7.91 5.76 -9.40
N GLY A 192 6.69 5.40 -9.84
CA GLY A 192 6.32 5.13 -11.23
C GLY A 192 6.76 6.19 -12.23
N LEU A 193 6.58 7.48 -11.89
CA LEU A 193 6.97 8.63 -12.72
C LEU A 193 8.47 8.67 -13.08
N ARG A 194 9.32 7.97 -12.33
CA ARG A 194 10.77 7.94 -12.58
C ARG A 194 11.14 7.08 -13.77
N SER A 195 10.33 6.06 -14.09
CA SER A 195 10.49 5.25 -15.33
C SER A 195 10.34 6.10 -16.60
N MET A 196 9.59 7.20 -16.49
CA MET A 196 9.23 8.09 -17.61
C MET A 196 10.30 9.16 -17.89
N LYS A 197 11.29 9.36 -16.99
CA LYS A 197 12.36 10.37 -17.12
C LYS A 197 13.71 9.71 -17.42
N ARG A 198 13.94 9.30 -18.68
CA ARG A 198 15.16 8.57 -19.07
C ARG A 198 16.38 9.45 -19.40
N ASP A 199 16.18 10.71 -19.77
CA ASP A 199 17.26 11.57 -20.33
C ASP A 199 17.92 12.52 -19.32
N ARG A 200 17.81 12.27 -18.01
CA ARG A 200 18.39 13.14 -16.97
C ARG A 200 19.52 12.43 -16.21
N PRO A 201 20.50 13.18 -15.67
CA PRO A 201 21.48 12.59 -14.76
C PRO A 201 20.76 11.90 -13.60
N TYR A 202 21.31 10.76 -13.16
CA TYR A 202 20.69 9.99 -12.10
C TYR A 202 20.63 10.78 -10.79
N GLU A 203 19.43 10.89 -10.24
CA GLU A 203 19.16 11.43 -8.92
C GLU A 203 18.50 10.38 -8.05
N LEU A 204 18.81 10.34 -6.76
CA LEU A 204 18.19 9.41 -5.82
C LEU A 204 16.68 9.69 -5.69
N PRO A 205 15.84 8.66 -5.43
CA PRO A 205 14.39 8.79 -5.29
C PRO A 205 13.99 9.41 -3.93
N MET A 206 14.58 10.55 -3.56
CA MET A 206 14.41 11.17 -2.23
C MET A 206 12.95 11.50 -1.92
N GLN A 207 12.20 12.02 -2.88
CA GLN A 207 10.77 12.33 -2.71
C GLN A 207 9.97 11.08 -2.33
N TRP A 208 10.19 9.97 -3.03
CA TRP A 208 9.56 8.69 -2.73
C TRP A 208 9.98 8.16 -1.34
N LEU A 209 11.25 8.30 -0.96
CA LEU A 209 11.75 7.88 0.36
C LEU A 209 11.08 8.66 1.52
N TYR A 210 10.89 9.98 1.35
CA TYR A 210 10.18 10.80 2.34
C TYR A 210 8.69 10.45 2.42
N LEU A 211 8.02 10.24 1.29
CA LEU A 211 6.61 9.80 1.24
C LEU A 211 6.43 8.44 1.91
N SER A 212 7.29 7.49 1.57
CA SER A 212 7.32 6.14 2.14
C SER A 212 7.49 6.17 3.67
N ARG A 213 8.36 7.04 4.18
CA ARG A 213 8.51 7.28 5.63
C ARG A 213 7.22 7.82 6.26
N GLY A 214 6.55 8.78 5.62
CA GLY A 214 5.27 9.34 6.10
C GLY A 214 4.17 8.29 6.17
N ILE A 215 4.05 7.47 5.13
CA ILE A 215 3.09 6.35 5.05
C ILE A 215 3.30 5.38 6.21
N ARG A 216 4.54 5.04 6.55
CA ARG A 216 4.80 4.16 7.70
C ARG A 216 4.27 4.73 9.01
N VAL A 217 4.46 6.02 9.27
CA VAL A 217 3.95 6.65 10.51
C VAL A 217 2.44 6.52 10.58
N LEU A 218 1.76 6.79 9.46
CA LEU A 218 0.31 6.68 9.32
C LEU A 218 -0.18 5.22 9.46
N MET A 219 0.45 4.30 8.74
CA MET A 219 0.14 2.87 8.79
C MET A 219 0.37 2.30 10.18
N ARG A 220 1.47 2.63 10.87
CA ARG A 220 1.77 2.14 12.22
C ARG A 220 0.69 2.54 13.24
N GLN A 221 0.14 3.74 13.12
CA GLN A 221 -0.94 4.22 14.00
C GLN A 221 -2.29 3.54 13.71
N ALA A 222 -2.47 3.03 12.49
CA ALA A 222 -3.72 2.41 12.05
C ALA A 222 -3.64 0.87 11.96
N PHE A 223 -2.45 0.29 12.01
CA PHE A 223 -2.18 -1.07 11.53
C PHE A 223 -3.14 -2.13 12.08
N TYR A 224 -3.24 -2.25 13.41
CA TYR A 224 -4.11 -3.23 14.04
C TYR A 224 -5.59 -2.97 13.75
N ARG A 225 -6.02 -1.70 13.65
CA ARG A 225 -7.39 -1.37 13.23
C ARG A 225 -7.65 -1.71 11.77
N LEU A 226 -6.62 -1.62 10.92
CA LEU A 226 -6.72 -1.99 9.50
C LEU A 226 -6.71 -3.51 9.29
N LEU A 227 -6.02 -4.25 10.16
CA LEU A 227 -6.03 -5.72 10.15
C LEU A 227 -7.34 -6.35 10.63
N ASP A 228 -8.18 -5.59 11.33
CA ASP A 228 -9.54 -6.04 11.66
C ASP A 228 -10.33 -6.43 10.40
N SER A 229 -11.06 -7.54 10.46
CA SER A 229 -11.85 -8.12 9.35
C SER A 229 -12.95 -7.21 8.76
N GLY A 230 -13.10 -5.99 9.28
CA GLY A 230 -14.08 -5.00 8.82
C GLY A 230 -13.54 -4.02 7.78
N THR A 231 -12.22 -3.88 7.63
CA THR A 231 -11.66 -2.91 6.66
C THR A 231 -11.57 -3.51 5.27
N ARG A 232 -11.63 -2.65 4.25
CA ARG A 232 -11.67 -3.09 2.85
C ARG A 232 -10.29 -3.42 2.30
N ILE A 233 -9.24 -2.85 2.89
CA ILE A 233 -7.84 -3.07 2.49
C ILE A 233 -7.17 -4.23 3.22
N GLN A 234 -7.88 -4.87 4.16
CA GLN A 234 -7.39 -6.00 4.94
C GLN A 234 -6.79 -7.13 4.08
N PRO A 235 -7.36 -7.52 2.92
CA PRO A 235 -6.75 -8.55 2.06
C PRO A 235 -5.34 -8.19 1.61
N LEU A 236 -5.07 -6.93 1.26
CA LEU A 236 -3.74 -6.46 0.88
C LEU A 236 -2.76 -6.55 2.05
N LEU A 237 -3.22 -6.21 3.25
CA LEU A 237 -2.39 -6.24 4.46
C LEU A 237 -2.12 -7.67 4.96
N ALA A 238 -3.01 -8.61 4.67
CA ALA A 238 -2.90 -10.01 5.10
C ALA A 238 -2.20 -10.92 4.07
N ALA A 239 -2.29 -10.62 2.78
CA ALA A 239 -1.70 -11.44 1.70
C ALA A 239 -0.17 -11.35 1.60
N SER A 240 0.40 -10.34 2.24
CA SER A 240 1.83 -10.10 2.35
C SER A 240 2.63 -11.22 3.01
N ALA A 241 1.98 -12.08 3.79
CA ALA A 241 2.53 -13.31 4.33
C ALA A 241 2.94 -14.34 3.26
N LYS A 242 2.48 -14.20 1.99
CA LYS A 242 2.56 -15.29 0.99
C LYS A 242 3.15 -14.89 -0.37
N MET A 243 3.86 -13.77 -0.47
CA MET A 243 4.28 -13.21 -1.78
C MET A 243 5.58 -13.78 -2.38
N LEU A 244 6.21 -14.79 -1.76
CA LEU A 244 7.46 -15.38 -2.27
C LEU A 244 7.18 -16.65 -3.09
N PRO A 245 7.81 -16.84 -4.27
CA PRO A 245 7.80 -18.11 -4.98
C PRO A 245 8.36 -19.21 -4.06
N SER A 246 7.73 -20.37 -4.07
CA SER A 246 8.05 -21.58 -3.28
C SER A 246 9.46 -22.15 -3.46
N GLU A 247 10.32 -21.51 -4.26
CA GLU A 247 11.71 -21.88 -4.50
C GLU A 247 12.72 -21.01 -3.73
N ILE A 248 12.28 -19.93 -3.08
CA ILE A 248 13.15 -19.07 -2.25
C ILE A 248 12.84 -19.37 -0.79
N GLU A 249 13.55 -20.30 -0.16
CA GLU A 249 13.52 -20.45 1.31
C GLU A 249 14.32 -19.31 1.97
N LEU A 250 13.78 -18.11 1.96
CA LEU A 250 14.13 -17.13 2.97
C LEU A 250 13.42 -17.57 4.25
N ASN A 251 14.18 -18.07 5.23
CA ASN A 251 13.73 -18.32 6.61
C ASN A 251 13.36 -17.01 7.31
N MET A 252 12.37 -16.31 6.77
CA MET A 252 11.83 -15.06 7.26
C MET A 252 10.35 -15.32 7.50
N SER A 253 9.88 -15.08 8.72
CA SER A 253 8.48 -15.26 9.09
C SER A 253 7.56 -14.47 8.14
N ASP A 254 6.33 -14.92 7.99
CA ASP A 254 5.25 -14.26 7.23
C ASP A 254 5.09 -12.76 7.56
N GLU A 255 5.51 -12.31 8.75
CA GLU A 255 5.55 -10.90 9.15
C GLU A 255 6.65 -10.10 8.41
N ALA A 256 7.79 -10.71 8.12
CA ALA A 256 8.97 -10.03 7.61
C ALA A 256 8.92 -9.74 6.10
N LEU A 257 8.07 -10.47 5.34
CA LEU A 257 7.80 -10.22 3.92
C LEU A 257 6.79 -9.07 3.71
N PHE A 258 5.88 -8.90 4.66
CA PHE A 258 5.01 -7.73 4.75
C PHE A 258 5.80 -6.48 5.15
N ASP A 259 6.72 -6.61 6.10
CA ASP A 259 7.69 -5.55 6.39
C ASP A 259 8.54 -5.27 5.15
N PHE A 260 8.90 -6.27 4.36
CA PHE A 260 9.74 -6.05 3.18
C PHE A 260 9.10 -5.18 2.07
N LEU A 261 7.79 -5.31 1.83
CA LEU A 261 7.07 -4.60 0.76
C LEU A 261 6.29 -3.37 1.24
N LEU A 262 5.84 -3.35 2.50
CA LEU A 262 5.13 -2.23 3.12
C LEU A 262 5.96 -1.47 4.18
N GLU A 263 6.90 -2.11 4.89
CA GLU A 263 7.96 -1.40 5.64
C GLU A 263 9.13 -1.02 4.72
N SER A 264 8.86 -0.09 3.81
CA SER A 264 9.83 0.95 3.47
C SER A 264 10.02 1.90 4.68
N ALA A 265 10.30 1.29 5.82
CA ALA A 265 10.85 1.87 7.02
C ALA A 265 12.23 2.40 6.69
N VAL A 266 12.31 3.51 5.98
CA VAL A 266 13.56 4.21 5.79
C VAL A 266 13.77 5.01 7.08
N PRO A 267 14.66 4.60 8.01
CA PRO A 267 14.90 5.40 9.19
C PRO A 267 15.30 6.81 8.77
N GLY A 268 14.91 7.84 9.52
CA GLY A 268 15.24 9.23 9.15
C GLY A 268 16.75 9.40 9.00
N ARG A 269 17.51 8.70 9.84
CA ARG A 269 18.97 8.60 9.72
C ARG A 269 19.43 7.99 8.39
N PHE A 270 18.76 6.98 7.86
CA PHE A 270 19.11 6.41 6.57
C PHE A 270 18.81 7.38 5.43
N ILE A 271 17.68 8.10 5.46
CA ILE A 271 17.38 9.16 4.47
C ILE A 271 18.47 10.23 4.51
N GLN A 272 18.92 10.64 5.71
CA GLN A 272 20.03 11.58 5.86
C GLN A 272 21.34 11.03 5.26
N LEU A 273 21.68 9.77 5.53
CA LEU A 273 22.87 9.13 4.97
C LEU A 273 22.81 9.04 3.43
N LEU A 274 21.61 8.85 2.87
CA LEU A 274 21.38 8.90 1.42
C LEU A 274 21.52 10.32 0.86
N SER A 275 21.00 11.35 1.52
CA SER A 275 21.20 12.74 1.10
C SER A 275 22.66 13.16 1.13
N GLU A 276 23.42 12.63 2.10
CA GLU A 276 24.88 12.79 2.19
C GLU A 276 25.66 11.86 1.24
N LYS A 277 24.97 11.07 0.41
CA LYS A 277 25.53 10.10 -0.55
C LYS A 277 26.55 9.14 0.09
N LYS A 278 26.30 8.71 1.34
CA LYS A 278 27.18 7.77 2.03
C LYS A 278 27.16 6.42 1.29
N PRO A 279 28.31 5.88 0.85
CA PRO A 279 28.35 4.70 -0.02
C PRO A 279 27.63 3.47 0.54
N ARG A 280 27.75 3.21 1.84
CA ARG A 280 27.07 2.07 2.48
C ARG A 280 25.54 2.19 2.41
N ALA A 281 24.98 3.39 2.58
CA ALA A 281 23.54 3.61 2.48
C ALA A 281 23.06 3.44 1.04
N LEU A 282 23.83 3.94 0.06
CA LEU A 282 23.57 3.75 -1.36
C LEU A 282 23.52 2.27 -1.73
N VAL A 283 24.50 1.48 -1.30
CA VAL A 283 24.52 0.03 -1.53
C VAL A 283 23.26 -0.63 -0.93
N ILE A 284 22.91 -0.33 0.31
CA ILE A 284 21.68 -0.89 0.93
C ILE A 284 20.43 -0.55 0.10
N LEU A 285 20.32 0.69 -0.39
CA LEU A 285 19.21 1.09 -1.24
C LEU A 285 19.18 0.31 -2.58
N ALA A 286 20.35 0.02 -3.16
CA ALA A 286 20.44 -0.80 -4.36
C ALA A 286 19.99 -2.25 -4.11
N TYR A 287 20.34 -2.84 -2.96
CA TYR A 287 19.85 -4.17 -2.59
C TYR A 287 18.33 -4.18 -2.43
N HIS A 288 17.76 -3.13 -1.82
CA HIS A 288 16.31 -2.99 -1.73
C HIS A 288 15.67 -2.98 -3.12
N PHE A 289 16.17 -2.17 -4.06
CA PHE A 289 15.62 -2.18 -5.42
C PHE A 289 15.82 -3.52 -6.14
N ALA A 290 16.98 -4.17 -6.00
CA ALA A 290 17.20 -5.50 -6.58
C ALA A 290 16.20 -6.55 -6.06
N LEU A 291 15.84 -6.49 -4.78
CA LEU A 291 14.79 -7.36 -4.23
C LEU A 291 13.39 -6.99 -4.74
N VAL A 292 13.09 -5.69 -4.89
CA VAL A 292 11.84 -5.25 -5.53
C VAL A 292 11.74 -5.72 -6.99
N HIS A 293 12.87 -5.89 -7.69
CA HIS A 293 12.90 -6.47 -9.04
C HIS A 293 12.35 -7.89 -9.11
N CYS A 294 12.44 -8.66 -8.01
CA CYS A 294 11.90 -10.01 -7.95
C CYS A 294 10.37 -10.05 -7.92
N VAL A 295 9.71 -8.92 -7.62
CA VAL A 295 8.25 -8.79 -7.67
C VAL A 295 7.81 -8.58 -9.11
N GLN A 296 7.37 -9.65 -9.76
CA GLN A 296 6.88 -9.63 -11.14
C GLN A 296 5.42 -9.13 -11.22
N ASN A 297 4.95 -8.78 -12.41
CA ASN A 297 3.53 -8.47 -12.72
C ASN A 297 2.93 -7.21 -12.07
N ILE A 298 3.75 -6.27 -11.58
CA ILE A 298 3.30 -4.92 -11.18
C ILE A 298 3.76 -3.91 -12.24
N TRP A 299 2.83 -3.37 -13.04
CA TRP A 299 3.19 -2.60 -14.24
C TRP A 299 4.04 -1.36 -13.94
N PHE A 300 3.70 -0.61 -12.87
CA PHE A 300 4.37 0.64 -12.54
C PHE A 300 5.76 0.44 -11.92
N LEU A 301 6.13 -0.78 -11.53
CA LEU A 301 7.50 -1.12 -11.10
C LEU A 301 8.38 -1.60 -12.25
N SER A 302 7.82 -1.81 -13.44
CA SER A 302 8.57 -2.33 -14.58
C SER A 302 9.73 -1.39 -14.96
N GLY A 303 10.94 -1.94 -14.97
CA GLY A 303 12.18 -1.24 -15.33
C GLY A 303 12.78 -0.34 -14.23
N ILE A 304 12.00 0.08 -13.22
CA ILE A 304 12.47 0.99 -12.16
C ILE A 304 13.57 0.36 -11.30
N PRO A 305 13.42 -0.85 -10.75
CA PRO A 305 14.47 -1.50 -9.97
C PRO A 305 15.84 -1.51 -10.67
N ALA A 306 15.85 -1.91 -11.94
CA ALA A 306 17.08 -1.97 -12.74
C ALA A 306 17.66 -0.58 -13.02
N GLN A 307 16.81 0.42 -13.27
CA GLN A 307 17.23 1.82 -13.44
C GLN A 307 17.85 2.37 -12.15
N GLU A 308 17.24 2.14 -10.99
CA GLU A 308 17.74 2.62 -9.71
C GLU A 308 19.04 1.94 -9.31
N VAL A 309 19.15 0.61 -9.47
CA VAL A 309 20.40 -0.12 -9.21
C VAL A 309 21.55 0.38 -10.09
N ARG A 310 21.32 0.55 -11.40
CA ARG A 310 22.34 1.09 -12.32
C ARG A 310 22.71 2.53 -11.99
N GLY A 311 21.72 3.36 -11.67
CA GLY A 311 21.91 4.74 -11.25
C GLY A 311 22.77 4.86 -10.00
N ILE A 312 22.46 4.07 -8.97
CA ILE A 312 23.24 3.98 -7.73
C ILE A 312 24.66 3.51 -8.02
N ASN A 313 24.81 2.48 -8.85
CA ASN A 313 26.13 2.01 -9.26
C ASN A 313 26.93 3.17 -9.86
N ASN A 314 26.36 3.96 -10.75
CA ASN A 314 27.07 5.04 -11.45
C ASN A 314 27.60 6.13 -10.51
N ILE A 315 26.89 6.45 -9.42
CA ILE A 315 27.30 7.48 -8.46
C ILE A 315 28.19 6.95 -7.32
N LEU A 316 28.36 5.62 -7.21
CA LEU A 316 29.18 5.01 -6.17
C LEU A 316 30.70 5.15 -6.45
N PRO A 317 31.52 5.46 -5.43
CA PRO A 317 32.97 5.48 -5.58
C PRO A 317 33.53 4.10 -6.01
N PRO A 318 34.64 4.05 -6.77
CA PRO A 318 35.20 2.80 -7.30
C PRO A 318 35.41 1.71 -6.24
N LYS A 319 35.87 2.09 -5.03
CA LYS A 319 36.10 1.17 -3.91
C LYS A 319 34.86 0.44 -3.37
N TRP A 320 33.66 0.86 -3.76
CA TRP A 320 32.38 0.23 -3.36
C TRP A 320 31.70 -0.55 -4.49
N LYS A 321 32.25 -0.53 -5.71
CA LYS A 321 31.67 -1.21 -6.87
C LYS A 321 31.56 -2.73 -6.67
N TRP A 322 32.48 -3.33 -5.91
CA TRP A 322 32.44 -4.75 -5.56
C TRP A 322 31.12 -5.17 -4.88
N ALA A 323 30.54 -4.28 -4.08
CA ALA A 323 29.30 -4.55 -3.35
C ALA A 323 28.05 -4.51 -4.27
N MET A 324 28.19 -3.97 -5.48
CA MET A 324 27.10 -3.86 -6.48
C MET A 324 26.96 -5.09 -7.37
N THR A 325 27.85 -6.08 -7.24
CA THR A 325 27.83 -7.31 -8.05
C THR A 325 26.50 -8.05 -7.96
N TRP A 326 25.95 -8.25 -6.75
CA TRP A 326 24.67 -8.94 -6.57
C TRP A 326 23.48 -8.13 -7.10
N PRO A 327 23.29 -6.84 -6.71
CA PRO A 327 22.19 -6.04 -7.24
C PRO A 327 22.15 -5.98 -8.77
N LEU A 328 23.31 -5.76 -9.41
CA LEU A 328 23.40 -5.69 -10.88
C LEU A 328 23.04 -7.03 -11.52
N ARG A 329 23.57 -8.15 -10.99
CA ARG A 329 23.29 -9.50 -11.50
C ARG A 329 21.79 -9.82 -11.45
N VAL A 330 21.13 -9.49 -10.33
CA VAL A 330 19.68 -9.70 -10.16
C VAL A 330 18.89 -8.90 -11.19
N THR A 331 19.23 -7.63 -11.40
CA THR A 331 18.49 -6.76 -12.33
C THR A 331 18.78 -6.97 -13.81
N ASP A 332 19.90 -7.64 -14.15
CA ASP A 332 20.27 -7.97 -15.53
C ASP A 332 19.69 -9.33 -15.99
N GLY A 333 18.90 -10.01 -15.15
CA GLY A 333 18.16 -11.22 -15.53
C GLY A 333 18.99 -12.51 -15.60
N ARG A 334 20.17 -12.57 -14.96
CA ARG A 334 20.89 -13.84 -14.80
C ARG A 334 20.21 -14.65 -13.69
N LYS A 335 19.65 -15.81 -14.04
CA LYS A 335 19.01 -16.76 -13.11
C LYS A 335 19.90 -16.99 -11.87
N MET A 336 19.27 -17.03 -10.70
CA MET A 336 19.93 -17.26 -9.41
C MET A 336 19.90 -18.75 -9.08
N ASP A 337 21.07 -19.38 -8.93
CA ASP A 337 21.23 -20.63 -8.18
C ASP A 337 21.42 -20.26 -6.70
N ILE A 338 20.59 -20.83 -5.83
CA ILE A 338 20.42 -20.43 -4.42
C ILE A 338 21.59 -20.86 -3.52
N GLY A 339 22.61 -21.53 -4.06
CA GLY A 339 23.77 -22.04 -3.31
C GLY A 339 24.84 -20.99 -2.92
N GLU A 340 24.88 -19.80 -3.54
CA GLU A 340 25.98 -18.84 -3.32
C GLU A 340 25.77 -17.88 -2.13
N LEU A 341 24.58 -17.84 -1.52
CA LEU A 341 24.33 -17.02 -0.32
C LEU A 341 24.93 -17.61 0.96
N ALA A 342 25.28 -18.90 0.95
CA ALA A 342 25.83 -19.60 2.12
C ALA A 342 27.37 -19.55 2.22
N THR A 343 28.07 -18.98 1.23
CA THR A 343 29.55 -19.04 1.15
C THR A 343 30.24 -17.70 1.39
N VAL A 344 29.50 -16.64 1.73
CA VAL A 344 30.11 -15.38 2.21
C VAL A 344 30.05 -15.35 3.73
N ASN A 345 30.87 -16.19 4.36
CA ASN A 345 31.30 -16.06 5.75
C ASN A 345 32.78 -15.69 5.80
#